data_AF-A0A7K2KJI7-F1
#
_entry.id   AF-A0A7K2KJI7-F1
#
_cell.length_a   1.000
_cell.length_b   1.000
_cell.length_c   1.000
_cell.angle_alpha   90.00
_cell.angle_beta   90.00
_cell.angle_gamma   90.00
#
_symmetry.space_group_name_H-M   'P 1'
#
loop_
_entity.id
_entity.type
_entity.pdbx_description
1 polymer ?
#
loop_
_entity_poly.entity_id
_entity_poly.type
_entity_poly.pdbx_seq_one_letter_code
_entity_poly.pdbx_strand_id
1 'polypeptide(L)'
;PEGERVREVAGSTPGLYGGTRAEGSCDVERQVAFLTADPDRTGAFAEAAGIPESNVSDWLRGLTPVVLRSDTRVTNHGYRDGRAHAYQSVLQTGTAVLVDQYGSPRVRCACGNPLRTPAAAREGIHQGEPWDDFDPDRVIVVRPTTTVVTSLVIVNAADRSWIERATGSDGAQDRKPAVEPDCDPDACALAAPATPDRSASPDSATPDAPSRAPVPSAPRDPLPDASGTGGTGTSPADPDPYPVPDGDPYEDPGTDPRVQPDPADPYAEPSGEPTVPDGELPPEDLFPVEPVPDQPETFEG
;
A
#
# COMPACT_ATOMS: atom_id res chain seq x y z
N PRO A 1 36.68 -8.61 16.27
CA PRO A 1 35.70 -8.31 15.20
C PRO A 1 34.29 -8.30 15.79
N GLU A 2 33.77 -7.11 16.07
CA GLU A 2 32.33 -6.96 16.23
C GLU A 2 31.75 -6.96 14.81
N GLY A 3 30.77 -7.84 14.55
CA GLY A 3 30.29 -8.08 13.19
C GLY A 3 29.59 -6.86 12.59
N GLU A 4 29.76 -6.67 11.29
CA GLU A 4 29.30 -5.50 10.55
C GLU A 4 27.76 -5.42 10.58
N ARG A 5 27.21 -4.51 11.38
CA ARG A 5 25.76 -4.39 11.59
C ARG A 5 25.16 -3.36 10.64
N VAL A 6 24.84 -3.83 9.44
CA VAL A 6 24.08 -3.11 8.41
C VAL A 6 22.87 -2.41 9.03
N ARG A 7 22.68 -1.12 8.70
CA ARG A 7 21.75 -0.25 9.42
C ARG A 7 20.32 -0.41 8.92
N GLU A 8 19.47 -1.03 9.74
CA GLU A 8 18.05 -1.22 9.42
C GLU A 8 17.24 0.06 9.68
N VAL A 9 16.49 0.53 8.67
CA VAL A 9 15.64 1.74 8.70
C VAL A 9 14.21 1.36 8.30
N ALA A 10 13.19 1.93 8.94
CA ALA A 10 11.79 1.63 8.59
C ALA A 10 11.36 2.39 7.31
N GLY A 11 10.61 1.74 6.42
CA GLY A 11 10.19 2.30 5.13
C GLY A 11 9.39 3.61 5.21
N SER A 12 8.73 3.89 6.34
CA SER A 12 8.02 5.14 6.60
C SER A 12 8.88 6.30 7.13
N THR A 13 10.19 6.10 7.32
CA THR A 13 11.08 7.11 7.94
C THR A 13 11.10 8.41 7.12
N PRO A 14 10.72 9.56 7.68
CA PRO A 14 10.70 10.83 6.94
C PRO A 14 12.06 11.17 6.32
N GLY A 15 12.06 11.40 5.02
CA GLY A 15 13.25 11.74 4.25
C GLY A 15 14.19 10.57 3.94
N LEU A 16 13.82 9.33 4.22
CA LEU A 16 14.47 8.13 3.66
C LEU A 16 14.53 8.17 2.13
N TYR A 17 13.47 8.74 1.54
CA TYR A 17 13.30 8.90 0.11
C TYR A 17 13.29 10.37 -0.31
N GLY A 18 13.57 10.59 -1.59
CA GLY A 18 13.42 11.87 -2.27
C GLY A 18 12.61 11.75 -3.56
N GLY A 19 12.38 12.89 -4.21
CA GLY A 19 11.69 12.97 -5.51
C GLY A 19 11.57 14.41 -5.99
N THR A 20 10.88 14.62 -7.11
CA THR A 20 10.54 15.96 -7.62
C THR A 20 9.06 16.22 -7.36
N ARG A 21 8.69 17.39 -6.83
CA ARG A 21 7.28 17.72 -6.56
C ARG A 21 6.45 17.69 -7.85
N ALA A 22 5.31 16.99 -7.81
CA ALA A 22 4.40 16.78 -8.94
C ALA A 22 4.96 15.94 -10.11
N GLU A 23 6.04 15.18 -9.88
CA GLU A 23 6.66 14.33 -10.91
C GLU A 23 7.16 12.99 -10.34
N GLY A 24 6.93 11.92 -11.09
CA GLY A 24 7.40 10.57 -10.76
C GLY A 24 8.86 10.37 -11.17
N SER A 25 9.68 9.81 -10.30
CA SER A 25 11.04 9.36 -10.66
C SER A 25 11.03 8.17 -11.66
N CYS A 26 9.86 7.58 -11.90
CA CYS A 26 9.66 6.43 -12.76
C CYS A 26 8.34 6.56 -13.53
N ASP A 27 8.35 6.24 -14.82
CA ASP A 27 7.16 6.14 -15.66
C ASP A 27 6.53 4.75 -15.47
N VAL A 28 5.48 4.67 -14.65
CA VAL A 28 4.85 3.40 -14.26
C VAL A 28 4.18 2.71 -15.45
N GLU A 29 3.44 3.44 -16.29
CA GLU A 29 2.77 2.84 -17.45
C GLU A 29 3.76 2.32 -18.50
N ARG A 30 4.94 2.96 -18.65
CA ARG A 30 6.03 2.41 -19.45
C ARG A 30 6.61 1.13 -18.85
N GLN A 31 6.67 0.99 -17.52
CA GLN A 31 7.09 -0.26 -16.89
C GLN A 31 6.05 -1.36 -17.07
N VAL A 32 4.76 -1.05 -16.92
CA VAL A 32 3.64 -1.96 -17.24
C VAL A 32 3.76 -2.44 -18.70
N ALA A 33 3.90 -1.52 -19.66
CA ALA A 33 4.05 -1.85 -21.07
C ALA A 33 5.33 -2.65 -21.38
N PHE A 34 6.46 -2.37 -20.73
CA PHE A 34 7.72 -3.11 -20.91
C PHE A 34 7.64 -4.55 -20.37
N LEU A 35 6.98 -4.75 -19.22
CA LEU A 35 6.87 -6.06 -18.57
C LEU A 35 5.82 -6.94 -19.27
N THR A 36 4.65 -6.38 -19.57
CA THR A 36 3.51 -7.11 -20.18
C THR A 36 3.62 -7.37 -21.69
N ALA A 37 4.60 -6.78 -22.38
CA ALA A 37 4.86 -7.03 -23.81
C ALA A 37 5.39 -8.45 -24.12
N ASP A 38 5.74 -9.22 -23.09
CA ASP A 38 6.39 -10.53 -23.19
C ASP A 38 5.84 -11.45 -22.07
N PRO A 39 5.08 -12.52 -22.38
CA PRO A 39 4.52 -13.41 -21.37
C PRO A 39 5.57 -14.09 -20.48
N ASP A 40 6.72 -14.49 -21.05
CA ASP A 40 7.79 -15.15 -20.28
C ASP A 40 8.41 -14.15 -19.29
N ARG A 41 8.51 -12.87 -19.67
CA ARG A 41 8.92 -11.78 -18.77
C ARG A 41 7.86 -11.47 -17.72
N THR A 42 6.58 -11.54 -18.07
CA THR A 42 5.46 -11.31 -17.14
C THR A 42 5.45 -12.38 -16.04
N GLY A 43 5.58 -13.66 -16.43
CA GLY A 43 5.69 -14.78 -15.49
C GLY A 43 6.92 -14.68 -14.60
N ALA A 44 8.11 -14.50 -15.19
CA ALA A 44 9.36 -14.33 -14.44
C ALA A 44 9.33 -13.13 -13.48
N PHE A 45 8.71 -12.02 -13.88
CA PHE A 45 8.52 -10.86 -13.01
C PHE A 45 7.56 -11.17 -11.86
N ALA A 46 6.43 -11.82 -12.13
CA ALA A 46 5.42 -12.16 -11.12
C ALA A 46 5.96 -13.15 -10.07
N GLU A 47 6.66 -14.19 -10.51
CA GLU A 47 7.40 -15.14 -9.67
C GLU A 47 8.38 -14.42 -8.74
N ALA A 48 9.24 -13.56 -9.31
CA ALA A 48 10.23 -12.83 -8.54
C ALA A 48 9.64 -11.72 -7.65
N ALA A 49 8.52 -11.10 -8.03
CA ALA A 49 7.81 -10.12 -7.20
C ALA A 49 6.96 -10.78 -6.09
N GLY A 50 6.59 -12.05 -6.23
CA GLY A 50 5.72 -12.79 -5.29
C GLY A 50 4.24 -12.44 -5.46
N ILE A 51 3.78 -12.26 -6.70
CA ILE A 51 2.41 -11.81 -7.04
C ILE A 51 1.80 -12.68 -8.14
N PRO A 52 0.46 -12.70 -8.32
CA PRO A 52 -0.17 -13.34 -9.47
C PRO A 52 0.19 -12.63 -10.79
N GLU A 53 0.44 -13.38 -11.86
CA GLU A 53 0.73 -12.84 -13.21
C GLU A 53 -0.35 -11.88 -13.71
N SER A 54 -1.62 -12.19 -13.44
CA SER A 54 -2.78 -11.36 -13.78
C SER A 54 -2.73 -9.96 -13.13
N ASN A 55 -1.98 -9.80 -12.04
CA ASN A 55 -2.02 -8.61 -11.20
C ASN A 55 -0.82 -7.68 -11.44
N VAL A 56 0.16 -8.07 -12.29
CA VAL A 56 1.40 -7.31 -12.51
C VAL A 56 1.13 -5.84 -12.84
N SER A 57 0.20 -5.57 -13.75
CA SER A 57 -0.15 -4.22 -14.19
C SER A 57 -0.67 -3.33 -13.07
N ASP A 58 -1.61 -3.83 -12.26
CA ASP A 58 -2.28 -3.04 -11.24
C ASP A 58 -1.50 -2.99 -9.92
N TRP A 59 -0.70 -4.03 -9.65
CA TRP A 59 0.29 -4.00 -8.58
C TRP A 59 1.36 -2.92 -8.84
N LEU A 60 1.88 -2.81 -10.07
CA LEU A 60 2.81 -1.74 -10.46
C LEU A 60 2.20 -0.33 -10.26
N ARG A 61 0.91 -0.16 -10.59
CA ARG A 61 0.15 1.09 -10.36
C ARG A 61 -0.08 1.41 -8.88
N GLY A 62 -0.05 0.40 -8.01
CA GLY A 62 -0.10 0.59 -6.56
C GLY A 62 1.21 1.07 -5.92
N LEU A 63 2.32 1.11 -6.67
CA LEU A 63 3.63 1.51 -6.16
C LEU A 63 3.90 3.00 -6.36
N THR A 64 4.58 3.62 -5.39
CA THR A 64 5.00 5.02 -5.46
C THR A 64 6.40 5.16 -6.07
N PRO A 65 6.59 5.96 -7.14
CA PRO A 65 7.92 6.29 -7.65
C PRO A 65 8.62 7.29 -6.73
N VAL A 66 9.79 6.89 -6.22
CA VAL A 66 10.70 7.70 -5.39
C VAL A 66 12.17 7.52 -5.80
N VAL A 67 13.08 8.23 -5.11
CA VAL A 67 14.54 8.15 -5.27
C VAL A 67 15.18 7.78 -3.92
N LEU A 68 16.14 6.87 -3.92
CA LEU A 68 16.91 6.51 -2.71
C LEU A 68 17.82 7.66 -2.24
N ARG A 69 17.80 7.97 -0.94
CA ARG A 69 18.71 8.96 -0.32
C ARG A 69 19.84 8.33 0.53
N SER A 70 20.03 7.03 0.41
CA SER A 70 21.12 6.28 1.05
C SER A 70 21.38 5.00 0.25
N ASP A 71 22.61 4.51 0.29
CA ASP A 71 23.02 3.29 -0.43
C ASP A 71 22.28 2.10 0.22
N THR A 72 21.47 1.39 -0.57
CA THR A 72 20.45 0.47 -0.04
C THR A 72 20.67 -0.96 -0.51
N ARG A 73 20.82 -1.88 0.43
CA ARG A 73 20.97 -3.32 0.19
C ARG A 73 19.63 -3.98 -0.13
N VAL A 74 19.57 -4.78 -1.19
CA VAL A 74 18.36 -5.46 -1.71
C VAL A 74 18.68 -6.85 -2.25
N THR A 75 17.65 -7.70 -2.40
CA THR A 75 17.68 -8.80 -3.38
C THR A 75 17.11 -8.30 -4.70
N ASN A 76 17.94 -8.20 -5.74
CA ASN A 76 17.54 -7.80 -7.09
C ASN A 76 17.37 -9.06 -7.97
N HIS A 77 16.47 -9.02 -8.95
CA HIS A 77 16.12 -10.16 -9.79
C HIS A 77 16.27 -9.82 -11.28
N GLY A 78 17.37 -10.28 -11.89
CA GLY A 78 17.67 -10.01 -13.31
C GLY A 78 16.97 -11.00 -14.24
N TYR A 79 16.31 -10.50 -15.29
CA TYR A 79 15.68 -11.33 -16.32
C TYR A 79 16.72 -11.85 -17.34
N ARG A 80 16.87 -13.16 -17.44
CA ARG A 80 17.69 -13.86 -18.46
C ARG A 80 17.17 -15.28 -18.68
N ASP A 81 17.25 -15.75 -19.93
CA ASP A 81 16.86 -17.10 -20.34
C ASP A 81 15.43 -17.49 -19.94
N GLY A 82 14.48 -16.55 -20.10
CA GLY A 82 13.05 -16.74 -19.78
C GLY A 82 12.74 -16.81 -18.29
N ARG A 83 13.68 -16.41 -17.41
CA ARG A 83 13.57 -16.52 -15.94
C ARG A 83 14.10 -15.28 -15.25
N ALA A 84 13.65 -15.07 -14.02
CA ALA A 84 14.23 -14.10 -13.10
C ALA A 84 15.28 -14.79 -12.21
N HIS A 85 16.40 -14.13 -11.95
CA HIS A 85 17.53 -14.69 -11.20
C HIS A 85 17.89 -13.75 -10.06
N ALA A 86 17.69 -14.21 -8.82
CA ALA A 86 18.01 -13.45 -7.62
C ALA A 86 19.52 -13.28 -7.42
N TYR A 87 19.93 -12.07 -7.04
CA TYR A 87 21.28 -11.73 -6.57
C TYR A 87 21.18 -10.69 -5.44
N GLN A 88 22.16 -10.67 -4.54
CA GLN A 88 22.30 -9.58 -3.57
C GLN A 88 22.91 -8.36 -4.26
N SER A 89 22.47 -7.16 -3.89
CA SER A 89 22.94 -5.93 -4.52
C SER A 89 22.87 -4.73 -3.57
N VAL A 90 23.75 -3.75 -3.77
CA VAL A 90 23.67 -2.42 -3.16
C VAL A 90 23.32 -1.41 -4.24
N LEU A 91 22.12 -0.84 -4.15
CA LEU A 91 21.65 0.24 -5.01
C LEU A 91 22.24 1.57 -4.53
N GLN A 92 22.86 2.34 -5.44
CA GLN A 92 23.46 3.63 -5.12
C GLN A 92 22.38 4.68 -4.74
N THR A 93 22.72 5.57 -3.80
CA THR A 93 22.03 6.84 -3.55
C THR A 93 21.77 7.58 -4.88
N GLY A 94 20.52 7.99 -5.11
CA GLY A 94 20.09 8.56 -6.40
C GLY A 94 19.40 7.55 -7.34
N THR A 95 19.43 6.25 -7.05
CA THR A 95 18.66 5.25 -7.80
C THR A 95 17.16 5.50 -7.68
N ALA A 96 16.46 5.56 -8.81
CA ALA A 96 15.00 5.63 -8.87
C ALA A 96 14.37 4.23 -8.67
N VAL A 97 13.40 4.14 -7.77
CA VAL A 97 12.71 2.90 -7.39
C VAL A 97 11.20 3.11 -7.26
N LEU A 98 10.43 2.05 -7.53
CA LEU A 98 9.04 1.95 -7.11
C LEU A 98 8.98 1.34 -5.70
N VAL A 99 8.22 1.94 -4.80
CA VAL A 99 8.08 1.57 -3.38
C VAL A 99 6.63 1.17 -3.06
N ASP A 100 6.44 0.15 -2.23
CA ASP A 100 5.10 -0.30 -1.82
C ASP A 100 4.48 0.48 -0.65
N GLN A 101 3.24 0.12 -0.33
CA GLN A 101 2.46 0.66 0.78
C GLN A 101 3.00 0.33 2.19
N TYR A 102 4.08 -0.44 2.30
CA TYR A 102 4.81 -0.68 3.55
C TYR A 102 6.16 0.05 3.57
N GLY A 103 6.41 0.90 2.56
CA GLY A 103 7.64 1.67 2.39
C GLY A 103 8.84 0.84 1.94
N SER A 104 8.65 -0.33 1.31
CA SER A 104 9.77 -1.16 0.82
C SER A 104 10.05 -0.93 -0.66
N PRO A 105 11.32 -0.85 -1.13
CA PRO A 105 11.65 -0.86 -2.56
C PRO A 105 11.24 -2.18 -3.21
N ARG A 106 10.46 -2.11 -4.30
CA ARG A 106 9.89 -3.26 -5.01
C ARG A 106 10.26 -3.39 -6.49
N VAL A 107 10.69 -2.31 -7.16
CA VAL A 107 11.18 -2.36 -8.55
C VAL A 107 12.31 -1.35 -8.76
N ARG A 108 13.41 -1.74 -9.42
CA ARG A 108 14.46 -0.80 -9.88
C ARG A 108 14.04 -0.17 -11.21
N CYS A 109 13.82 1.14 -11.25
CA CYS A 109 13.16 1.78 -12.40
C CYS A 109 13.99 1.83 -13.68
N ALA A 110 15.33 1.77 -13.58
CA ALA A 110 16.22 1.77 -14.74
C ALA A 110 16.08 0.53 -15.64
N CYS A 111 15.61 -0.59 -15.10
CA CYS A 111 15.55 -1.89 -15.79
C CYS A 111 14.21 -2.64 -15.66
N GLY A 112 13.37 -2.29 -14.68
CA GLY A 112 12.14 -3.03 -14.40
C GLY A 112 12.37 -4.33 -13.62
N ASN A 113 13.56 -4.58 -13.07
CA ASN A 113 13.80 -5.73 -12.21
C ASN A 113 12.99 -5.60 -10.90
N PRO A 114 12.30 -6.66 -10.44
CA PRO A 114 11.65 -6.66 -9.14
C PRO A 114 12.68 -6.82 -8.02
N LEU A 115 12.40 -6.18 -6.89
CA LEU A 115 13.23 -6.13 -5.70
C LEU A 115 12.51 -6.80 -4.52
N ARG A 116 13.27 -7.49 -3.67
CA ARG A 116 12.85 -7.98 -2.36
C ARG A 116 13.83 -7.50 -1.29
N THR A 117 13.42 -7.64 -0.03
CA THR A 117 14.30 -7.59 1.15
C THR A 117 15.59 -8.39 0.88
N PRO A 118 16.78 -7.90 1.26
CA PRO A 118 18.01 -8.68 1.14
C PRO A 118 17.97 -9.93 2.01
N ALA A 119 18.69 -10.96 1.59
CA ALA A 119 18.86 -12.17 2.38
C ALA A 119 19.76 -11.88 3.59
N ALA A 120 19.57 -12.64 4.68
CA ALA A 120 20.35 -12.53 5.92
C ALA A 120 21.79 -13.13 5.78
N ALA A 121 22.49 -12.76 4.71
CA ALA A 121 23.85 -13.20 4.39
C ALA A 121 24.90 -12.35 5.12
N ARG A 122 25.97 -13.02 5.58
CA ARG A 122 27.07 -12.45 6.37
C ARG A 122 28.09 -11.75 5.46
N GLU A 123 28.54 -10.57 5.90
CA GLU A 123 29.81 -9.89 5.59
C GLU A 123 30.48 -10.12 4.21
N GLY A 124 30.60 -9.03 3.44
CA GLY A 124 31.94 -8.63 3.01
C GLY A 124 32.53 -9.25 1.74
N ILE A 125 31.72 -9.59 0.75
CA ILE A 125 32.21 -9.65 -0.64
C ILE A 125 31.25 -8.88 -1.54
N HIS A 126 31.68 -7.72 -2.02
CA HIS A 126 31.02 -7.00 -3.11
C HIS A 126 31.66 -7.36 -4.46
N GLN A 127 30.88 -7.31 -5.55
CA GLN A 127 31.33 -7.46 -6.94
C GLN A 127 31.09 -6.19 -7.75
N GLY A 128 32.04 -5.89 -8.64
CA GLY A 128 32.08 -4.66 -9.41
C GLY A 128 33.05 -3.65 -8.80
N GLU A 129 33.11 -2.45 -9.40
CA GLU A 129 33.83 -1.30 -8.85
C GLU A 129 32.85 -0.48 -8.00
N PRO A 130 33.21 -0.08 -6.76
CA PRO A 130 32.41 0.85 -5.98
C PRO A 130 32.43 2.27 -6.58
N TRP A 131 31.51 3.12 -6.17
CA TRP A 131 31.58 4.57 -6.42
C TRP A 131 32.56 5.25 -5.46
N ASP A 132 33.12 6.41 -5.86
CA ASP A 132 34.13 7.16 -5.10
C ASP A 132 33.74 7.45 -3.64
N ASP A 133 32.45 7.71 -3.39
CA ASP A 133 31.87 8.01 -2.07
C ASP A 133 31.21 6.79 -1.37
N PHE A 134 31.48 5.56 -1.83
CA PHE A 134 30.93 4.35 -1.21
C PHE A 134 31.49 4.12 0.20
N ASP A 135 30.59 3.84 1.14
CA ASP A 135 30.91 3.60 2.55
C ASP A 135 30.03 2.46 3.09
N PRO A 136 30.57 1.27 3.38
CA PRO A 136 29.77 0.11 3.83
C PRO A 136 29.08 0.36 5.17
N ASP A 137 29.69 1.14 6.09
CA ASP A 137 29.09 1.52 7.37
C ASP A 137 27.85 2.43 7.20
N ARG A 138 27.63 2.97 5.99
CA ARG A 138 26.46 3.80 5.63
C ARG A 138 25.41 3.06 4.81
N VAL A 139 25.64 1.80 4.43
CA VAL A 139 24.65 0.98 3.71
C VAL A 139 23.48 0.63 4.63
N ILE A 140 22.25 0.85 4.13
CA ILE A 140 21.02 0.58 4.87
C ILE A 140 20.26 -0.64 4.31
N VAL A 141 19.46 -1.25 5.19
CA VAL A 141 18.36 -2.16 4.81
C VAL A 141 17.05 -1.46 5.15
N VAL A 142 16.17 -1.33 4.16
CA VAL A 142 14.80 -0.87 4.41
C VAL A 142 13.96 -2.04 4.91
N ARG A 143 13.37 -1.89 6.11
CA ARG A 143 12.38 -2.82 6.66
C ARG A 143 10.96 -2.34 6.33
N PRO A 144 10.05 -3.23 5.90
CA PRO A 144 8.63 -2.89 5.76
C PRO A 144 8.03 -2.43 7.11
N THR A 145 7.05 -1.55 7.05
CA THR A 145 6.17 -1.28 8.19
C THR A 145 5.17 -2.42 8.40
N THR A 146 4.70 -2.59 9.64
CA THR A 146 3.63 -3.55 9.97
C THR A 146 2.23 -3.04 9.63
N THR A 147 2.10 -1.77 9.23
CA THR A 147 0.84 -1.10 8.88
C THR A 147 0.98 -0.38 7.55
N VAL A 148 -0.12 -0.26 6.80
CA VAL A 148 -0.19 0.47 5.54
C VAL A 148 0.16 1.94 5.75
N VAL A 149 1.15 2.41 5.02
CA VAL A 149 1.58 3.81 4.92
C VAL A 149 0.77 4.46 3.80
N THR A 150 -0.06 5.44 4.13
CA THR A 150 -0.95 6.12 3.16
C THR A 150 -0.27 7.29 2.44
N SER A 151 0.82 7.82 2.98
CA SER A 151 1.70 8.76 2.31
C SER A 151 3.14 8.70 2.84
N LEU A 152 4.11 8.93 1.94
CA LEU A 152 5.53 9.03 2.26
C LEU A 152 5.93 10.50 2.40
N VAL A 153 6.63 10.84 3.48
CA VAL A 153 7.25 12.17 3.65
C VAL A 153 8.66 12.12 3.05
N ILE A 154 8.81 12.70 1.86
CA ILE A 154 10.02 12.64 1.04
C ILE A 154 10.65 14.03 0.90
N VAL A 155 11.94 14.10 0.57
CA VAL A 155 12.65 15.38 0.32
C VAL A 155 12.64 15.74 -1.16
N ASN A 156 12.25 16.98 -1.47
CA ASN A 156 12.31 17.51 -2.83
C ASN A 156 13.77 17.67 -3.30
N ALA A 157 14.15 16.99 -4.37
CA ALA A 157 15.50 17.07 -4.94
C ALA A 157 15.87 18.47 -5.46
N ALA A 158 14.88 19.29 -5.83
CA ALA A 158 15.11 20.61 -6.43
C ALA A 158 15.33 21.75 -5.41
N ASP A 159 14.54 21.78 -4.32
CA ASP A 159 14.52 22.89 -3.35
C ASP A 159 14.75 22.45 -1.88
N ARG A 160 14.96 21.15 -1.65
CA ARG A 160 15.12 20.49 -0.33
C ARG A 160 13.95 20.63 0.63
N SER A 161 12.80 21.16 0.19
CA SER A 161 11.58 21.20 1.01
C SER A 161 10.94 19.81 1.16
N TRP A 162 10.10 19.66 2.19
CA TRP A 162 9.31 18.44 2.39
C TRP A 162 8.18 18.31 1.36
N ILE A 163 7.95 17.08 0.91
CA ILE A 163 6.80 16.63 0.12
C ILE A 163 6.11 15.51 0.89
N GLU A 164 4.80 15.59 1.03
CA GLU A 164 3.96 14.43 1.36
C GLU A 164 3.41 13.86 0.05
N ARG A 165 3.91 12.70 -0.36
CA ARG A 165 3.49 11.97 -1.57
C ARG A 165 2.51 10.87 -1.19
N ALA A 166 1.31 10.87 -1.77
CA ALA A 166 0.34 9.81 -1.54
C ALA A 166 0.85 8.45 -2.06
N THR A 167 0.59 7.38 -1.32
CA THR A 167 0.96 6.02 -1.74
C THR A 167 0.19 5.62 -3.00
N GLY A 168 0.86 5.02 -3.98
CA GLY A 168 0.31 4.75 -5.32
C GLY A 168 0.13 5.98 -6.23
N SER A 169 0.47 7.19 -5.79
CA SER A 169 0.53 8.36 -6.68
C SER A 169 1.89 8.47 -7.35
N ASP A 170 1.87 8.75 -8.66
CA ASP A 170 2.99 9.22 -9.47
C ASP A 170 3.62 10.54 -8.97
N GLY A 171 2.93 11.28 -8.10
CA GLY A 171 3.31 12.60 -7.62
C GLY A 171 2.25 13.67 -7.92
N ALA A 172 1.26 13.41 -8.78
CA ALA A 172 0.20 14.38 -9.10
C ALA A 172 -0.65 14.79 -7.88
N GLN A 173 -0.59 14.03 -6.78
CA GLN A 173 -1.25 14.31 -5.50
C GLN A 173 -0.30 14.89 -4.43
N ASP A 174 0.95 15.22 -4.78
CA ASP A 174 1.96 15.76 -3.87
C ASP A 174 1.47 17.03 -3.16
N ARG A 175 1.63 17.05 -1.84
CA ARG A 175 1.31 18.22 -0.99
C ARG A 175 2.46 18.55 -0.05
N LYS A 176 2.34 19.66 0.68
CA LYS A 176 3.20 19.91 1.85
C LYS A 176 2.66 19.06 3.01
N PRO A 177 3.51 18.38 3.81
CA PRO A 177 3.06 17.66 5.00
C PRO A 177 2.27 18.57 5.96
N ALA A 178 1.18 18.04 6.54
CA ALA A 178 0.39 18.76 7.53
C ALA A 178 1.17 19.04 8.84
N VAL A 179 2.12 18.17 9.16
CA VAL A 179 3.15 18.36 10.20
C VAL A 179 4.49 18.10 9.52
N GLU A 180 5.39 19.08 9.55
CA GLU A 180 6.75 18.90 9.05
C GLU A 180 7.60 18.14 10.10
N PRO A 181 8.46 17.21 9.69
CA PRO A 181 9.41 16.56 10.60
C PRO A 181 10.32 17.56 11.34
N ASP A 182 10.55 17.33 12.64
CA ASP A 182 11.42 18.13 13.52
C ASP A 182 12.93 17.90 13.25
N CYS A 183 13.32 17.91 11.97
CA CYS A 183 14.67 17.61 11.49
C CYS A 183 14.97 18.36 10.19
N ASP A 184 16.26 18.61 9.93
CA ASP A 184 16.67 19.14 8.64
C ASP A 184 16.51 18.07 7.53
N PRO A 185 15.89 18.39 6.38
CA PRO A 185 15.74 17.49 5.24
C PRO A 185 17.04 16.79 4.80
N ASP A 186 18.18 17.48 4.84
CA ASP A 186 19.48 16.91 4.47
C ASP A 186 20.06 15.97 5.52
N ALA A 187 19.59 16.05 6.78
CA ALA A 187 20.08 15.23 7.89
C ALA A 187 19.15 14.07 8.31
N CYS A 188 17.84 14.18 8.09
CA CYS A 188 16.85 13.41 8.85
C CYS A 188 17.00 11.87 8.77
N ALA A 189 17.17 11.31 7.57
CA ALA A 189 17.37 9.87 7.39
C ALA A 189 18.73 9.39 7.92
N LEU A 190 19.76 10.22 7.84
CA LEU A 190 21.13 9.84 8.20
C LEU A 190 21.40 9.93 9.70
N ALA A 191 20.70 10.81 10.43
CA ALA A 191 21.00 11.12 11.84
C ALA A 191 20.31 10.21 12.88
N ALA A 192 19.28 9.45 12.52
CA ALA A 192 18.56 8.60 13.49
C ALA A 192 19.40 7.38 13.93
N PRO A 193 19.84 7.28 15.20
CA PRO A 193 20.45 6.04 15.69
C PRO A 193 19.41 4.93 15.67
N ALA A 194 19.85 3.70 15.39
CA ALA A 194 18.97 2.53 15.42
C ALA A 194 18.51 2.24 16.86
N THR A 195 17.41 2.85 17.27
CA THR A 195 16.74 2.50 18.52
C THR A 195 16.24 1.06 18.41
N PRO A 196 16.70 0.13 19.26
CA PRO A 196 16.05 -1.17 19.36
C PRO A 196 14.64 -0.91 19.88
N ASP A 197 13.62 -1.29 19.11
CA ASP A 197 12.24 -1.18 19.56
C ASP A 197 12.09 -2.07 20.80
N ARG A 198 11.99 -1.43 21.97
CA ARG A 198 11.89 -2.12 23.24
C ARG A 198 10.46 -2.58 23.39
N SER A 199 10.17 -3.70 22.72
CA SER A 199 8.92 -4.45 22.81
C SER A 199 8.37 -4.39 24.23
N ALA A 200 7.25 -3.69 24.38
CA ALA A 200 6.67 -3.38 25.68
C ALA A 200 5.99 -4.62 26.23
N SER A 201 6.77 -5.53 26.83
CA SER A 201 6.24 -6.66 27.58
C SER A 201 5.20 -6.16 28.58
N PRO A 202 3.94 -6.63 28.53
CA PRO A 202 2.93 -6.21 29.48
C PRO A 202 3.32 -6.70 30.88
N ASP A 203 3.45 -5.76 31.81
CA ASP A 203 3.86 -6.05 33.17
C ASP A 203 2.84 -7.00 33.83
N SER A 204 3.31 -8.08 34.43
CA SER A 204 2.46 -9.17 34.92
C SER A 204 1.82 -8.82 36.28
N ALA A 205 0.84 -7.91 36.25
CA ALA A 205 0.06 -7.50 37.40
C ALA A 205 -0.70 -8.69 38.00
N THR A 206 -0.21 -9.19 39.12
CA THR A 206 -0.79 -10.35 39.83
C THR A 206 -2.15 -9.97 40.43
N PRO A 207 -3.24 -10.70 40.15
CA PRO A 207 -4.55 -10.44 40.74
C PRO A 207 -4.63 -11.06 42.14
N ASP A 208 -4.55 -10.22 43.18
CA ASP A 208 -4.74 -10.65 44.57
C ASP A 208 -6.23 -10.80 44.94
N ALA A 209 -6.52 -11.64 45.95
CA ALA A 209 -7.85 -12.25 46.11
C ALA A 209 -8.91 -11.35 46.81
N PRO A 210 -10.21 -11.45 46.43
CA PRO A 210 -11.28 -10.67 47.05
C PRO A 210 -11.79 -11.27 48.37
N SER A 211 -11.99 -10.43 49.41
CA SER A 211 -12.61 -10.84 50.67
C SER A 211 -14.11 -10.51 50.73
N ARG A 212 -14.90 -11.53 51.10
CA ARG A 212 -16.27 -11.46 51.65
C ARG A 212 -16.28 -10.65 52.98
N ALA A 213 -17.37 -10.11 53.56
CA ALA A 213 -18.83 -10.00 53.30
C ALA A 213 -19.37 -8.90 54.29
N PRO A 214 -20.69 -8.65 54.57
CA PRO A 214 -21.94 -9.23 54.03
C PRO A 214 -23.05 -8.22 53.63
N VAL A 215 -24.18 -8.76 53.18
CA VAL A 215 -25.45 -8.05 52.84
C VAL A 215 -26.40 -7.93 54.04
N PRO A 216 -27.48 -7.11 53.92
CA PRO A 216 -28.81 -7.67 54.20
C PRO A 216 -29.94 -7.26 53.23
N SER A 217 -30.70 -8.28 52.79
CA SER A 217 -32.16 -8.33 52.55
C SER A 217 -32.91 -7.27 51.70
N ALA A 218 -33.47 -7.73 50.58
CA ALA A 218 -34.60 -7.10 49.87
C ALA A 218 -35.97 -7.42 50.51
N PRO A 219 -37.10 -6.83 50.02
CA PRO A 219 -38.09 -7.71 49.37
C PRO A 219 -38.96 -7.11 48.24
N ARG A 220 -39.09 -7.90 47.16
CA ARG A 220 -40.29 -8.20 46.32
C ARG A 220 -40.94 -7.12 45.41
N ASP A 221 -41.23 -7.60 44.20
CA ASP A 221 -42.05 -7.04 43.11
C ASP A 221 -43.58 -7.10 43.43
N PRO A 222 -44.45 -6.45 42.62
CA PRO A 222 -44.88 -7.06 41.35
C PRO A 222 -45.11 -6.08 40.16
N LEU A 223 -45.31 -6.66 38.95
CA LEU A 223 -45.83 -5.97 37.75
C LEU A 223 -47.27 -5.47 37.94
N PRO A 224 -47.71 -4.53 37.07
CA PRO A 224 -48.90 -4.78 36.26
C PRO A 224 -48.63 -4.67 34.74
N ASP A 225 -49.64 -5.00 33.93
CA ASP A 225 -49.59 -5.15 32.48
C ASP A 225 -50.71 -4.36 31.76
N ALA A 226 -50.51 -4.09 30.47
CA ALA A 226 -51.47 -3.76 29.41
C ALA A 226 -52.42 -2.54 29.46
N SER A 227 -52.55 -1.91 28.27
CA SER A 227 -53.71 -1.16 27.72
C SER A 227 -54.06 0.25 28.24
N GLY A 228 -54.46 1.17 27.33
CA GLY A 228 -55.17 2.41 27.73
C GLY A 228 -55.15 3.62 26.78
N THR A 229 -55.84 3.51 25.64
CA THR A 229 -56.38 4.60 24.76
C THR A 229 -56.44 6.06 25.28
N GLY A 230 -56.14 7.04 24.41
CA GLY A 230 -56.65 8.42 24.55
C GLY A 230 -56.05 9.43 23.54
N GLY A 231 -56.88 10.13 22.77
CA GLY A 231 -56.42 11.18 21.84
C GLY A 231 -57.53 12.05 21.23
N THR A 232 -57.16 13.25 20.80
CA THR A 232 -57.91 14.27 20.03
C THR A 232 -56.87 15.13 19.30
N GLY A 233 -56.94 15.42 17.99
CA GLY A 233 -57.85 16.40 17.37
C GLY A 233 -57.08 17.72 17.11
N THR A 234 -57.12 18.38 15.94
CA THR A 234 -58.08 18.34 14.83
C THR A 234 -57.46 18.85 13.51
N SER A 235 -58.01 18.41 12.36
CA SER A 235 -57.98 19.08 11.03
C SER A 235 -59.44 19.55 10.71
N PRO A 236 -59.76 20.44 9.75
CA PRO A 236 -59.60 20.27 8.28
C PRO A 236 -59.24 21.61 7.55
N ALA A 237 -59.40 21.88 6.23
CA ALA A 237 -60.10 21.22 5.11
C ALA A 237 -59.56 21.66 3.71
N ASP A 238 -59.93 20.90 2.67
CA ASP A 238 -59.96 21.27 1.22
C ASP A 238 -61.42 21.40 0.74
N PRO A 239 -61.70 22.03 -0.44
CA PRO A 239 -62.22 21.21 -1.57
C PRO A 239 -61.94 21.69 -3.03
N ASP A 240 -62.07 20.72 -3.95
CA ASP A 240 -62.28 20.70 -5.43
C ASP A 240 -63.33 21.70 -6.03
N PRO A 241 -63.54 21.87 -7.39
CA PRO A 241 -63.29 20.91 -8.50
C PRO A 241 -62.83 21.44 -9.91
N TYR A 242 -62.70 20.51 -10.88
CA TYR A 242 -62.44 20.67 -12.34
C TYR A 242 -63.57 21.33 -13.18
N PRO A 243 -63.30 21.72 -14.45
CA PRO A 243 -63.73 20.87 -15.60
C PRO A 243 -62.78 20.82 -16.84
N VAL A 244 -63.16 19.99 -17.84
CA VAL A 244 -62.57 19.73 -19.19
C VAL A 244 -63.62 20.11 -20.28
N PRO A 245 -63.47 19.90 -21.64
CA PRO A 245 -62.41 19.32 -22.50
C PRO A 245 -61.91 20.34 -23.58
N ASP A 246 -61.49 20.12 -24.84
CA ASP A 246 -61.51 19.07 -25.90
C ASP A 246 -60.33 19.23 -26.90
N GLY A 247 -60.03 18.24 -27.76
CA GLY A 247 -59.49 18.49 -29.12
C GLY A 247 -58.35 17.62 -29.71
N ASP A 248 -58.67 16.43 -30.24
CA ASP A 248 -57.89 15.69 -31.29
C ASP A 248 -58.27 16.20 -32.72
N PRO A 249 -57.62 15.84 -33.87
CA PRO A 249 -56.89 14.59 -34.18
C PRO A 249 -55.68 14.70 -35.18
N TYR A 250 -55.42 13.62 -35.95
CA TYR A 250 -54.48 13.38 -37.08
C TYR A 250 -53.06 12.89 -36.73
N GLU A 251 -52.49 11.85 -37.38
CA GLU A 251 -53.04 10.66 -38.06
C GLU A 251 -51.89 9.62 -38.25
N ASP A 252 -52.18 8.31 -38.22
CA ASP A 252 -51.24 7.19 -38.47
C ASP A 252 -51.64 6.43 -39.76
N PRO A 253 -50.68 5.93 -40.57
CA PRO A 253 -50.56 4.47 -40.72
C PRO A 253 -49.11 3.93 -40.96
N GLY A 254 -48.66 2.94 -40.18
CA GLY A 254 -47.27 2.43 -40.22
C GLY A 254 -46.95 0.92 -40.40
N THR A 255 -47.87 -0.03 -40.15
CA THR A 255 -47.72 -1.52 -40.23
C THR A 255 -46.63 -2.21 -39.36
N ASP A 256 -46.94 -3.07 -38.39
CA ASP A 256 -47.35 -4.52 -38.42
C ASP A 256 -46.12 -5.49 -38.27
N PRO A 257 -46.24 -6.78 -37.84
CA PRO A 257 -46.18 -7.09 -36.41
C PRO A 257 -45.32 -8.33 -36.01
N ARG A 258 -45.28 -8.60 -34.68
CA ARG A 258 -44.88 -9.86 -33.99
C ARG A 258 -43.39 -10.27 -33.97
N VAL A 259 -42.76 -10.04 -32.81
CA VAL A 259 -41.97 -11.07 -32.09
C VAL A 259 -42.43 -11.06 -30.62
N GLN A 260 -42.31 -12.20 -29.92
CA GLN A 260 -42.67 -12.34 -28.51
C GLN A 260 -41.54 -11.84 -27.57
N PRO A 261 -41.82 -11.52 -26.29
CA PRO A 261 -40.78 -11.26 -25.32
C PRO A 261 -40.00 -12.54 -24.97
N ASP A 262 -38.69 -12.39 -24.77
CA ASP A 262 -37.80 -13.36 -24.12
C ASP A 262 -37.02 -12.61 -23.00
N PRO A 263 -36.20 -13.25 -22.15
CA PRO A 263 -36.35 -13.10 -20.71
C PRO A 263 -35.42 -12.05 -20.08
N ALA A 264 -35.59 -11.84 -18.77
CA ALA A 264 -34.76 -10.94 -17.99
C ALA A 264 -33.27 -11.31 -18.07
N ASP A 265 -32.43 -10.30 -18.24
CA ASP A 265 -30.98 -10.43 -18.36
C ASP A 265 -30.35 -10.90 -17.02
N PRO A 266 -29.63 -12.04 -16.98
CA PRO A 266 -28.95 -12.51 -15.78
C PRO A 266 -27.71 -11.68 -15.40
N TYR A 267 -27.27 -10.72 -16.21
CA TYR A 267 -26.10 -9.86 -15.96
C TYR A 267 -26.44 -8.49 -15.33
N ALA A 268 -27.63 -8.33 -14.76
CA ALA A 268 -28.01 -7.15 -13.99
C ALA A 268 -27.34 -7.14 -12.58
N GLU A 269 -26.02 -6.92 -12.53
CA GLU A 269 -25.31 -6.78 -11.26
C GLU A 269 -25.69 -5.48 -10.50
N PRO A 270 -25.84 -5.53 -9.17
CA PRO A 270 -26.17 -4.35 -8.37
C PRO A 270 -24.96 -3.43 -8.17
N SER A 271 -25.19 -2.13 -8.03
CA SER A 271 -24.17 -1.14 -7.66
C SER A 271 -23.62 -1.39 -6.24
N GLY A 272 -22.57 -2.21 -6.14
CA GLY A 272 -21.80 -2.38 -4.91
C GLY A 272 -20.74 -1.29 -4.75
N GLU A 273 -20.60 -0.75 -3.54
CA GLU A 273 -19.43 0.06 -3.17
C GLU A 273 -18.17 -0.83 -3.15
N PRO A 274 -16.97 -0.31 -3.51
CA PRO A 274 -15.76 -1.11 -3.57
C PRO A 274 -15.29 -1.51 -2.17
N THR A 275 -15.68 -2.70 -1.71
CA THR A 275 -15.14 -3.33 -0.50
C THR A 275 -13.67 -3.67 -0.70
N VAL A 276 -12.81 -2.90 -0.04
CA VAL A 276 -11.38 -3.21 0.11
C VAL A 276 -11.25 -4.58 0.80
N PRO A 277 -10.48 -5.53 0.27
CA PRO A 277 -10.16 -6.76 1.00
C PRO A 277 -9.35 -6.42 2.25
N ASP A 278 -9.73 -6.96 3.41
CA ASP A 278 -8.93 -6.82 4.63
C ASP A 278 -7.55 -7.47 4.40
N GLY A 279 -6.54 -6.60 4.25
CA GLY A 279 -5.17 -6.95 3.90
C GLY A 279 -4.39 -7.52 5.09
N GLU A 280 -4.84 -8.68 5.59
CA GLU A 280 -3.96 -9.61 6.31
C GLU A 280 -2.71 -9.83 5.44
N LEU A 281 -1.52 -9.66 6.00
CA LEU A 281 -0.28 -9.89 5.25
C LEU A 281 -0.28 -11.34 4.74
N PRO A 282 -0.06 -11.60 3.43
CA PRO A 282 0.06 -12.97 2.95
C PRO A 282 1.24 -13.61 3.70
N PRO A 283 1.05 -14.74 4.42
CA PRO A 283 2.12 -15.34 5.18
C PRO A 283 3.23 -15.76 4.23
N GLU A 284 4.49 -15.50 4.62
CA GLU A 284 5.67 -15.76 3.78
C GLU A 284 5.78 -17.25 3.36
N ASP A 285 5.11 -18.14 4.11
CA ASP A 285 4.91 -19.56 3.78
C ASP A 285 4.21 -19.83 2.42
N LEU A 286 3.47 -18.88 1.85
CA LEU A 286 2.81 -19.07 0.53
C LEU A 286 3.77 -18.97 -0.66
N PHE A 287 4.91 -18.30 -0.48
CA PHE A 287 5.96 -18.18 -1.49
C PHE A 287 7.30 -18.48 -0.83
N PRO A 288 7.65 -19.77 -0.63
CA PRO A 288 8.88 -20.14 0.06
C PRO A 288 10.06 -19.41 -0.56
N VAL A 289 10.86 -18.78 0.30
CA VAL A 289 12.13 -18.16 -0.12
C VAL A 289 13.06 -19.30 -0.52
N GLU A 290 13.04 -19.64 -1.81
CA GLU A 290 14.11 -20.39 -2.48
C GLU A 290 15.44 -19.79 -2.00
N PRO A 291 16.35 -20.58 -1.42
CA PRO A 291 17.54 -20.04 -0.80
C PRO A 291 18.38 -19.38 -1.89
N VAL A 292 18.38 -18.04 -1.91
CA VAL A 292 19.25 -17.25 -2.76
C VAL A 292 20.66 -17.78 -2.53
N PRO A 293 21.34 -18.34 -3.55
CA PRO A 293 22.64 -18.95 -3.35
C PRO A 293 23.60 -17.88 -2.80
N ASP A 294 24.58 -18.28 -1.98
CA ASP A 294 25.60 -17.37 -1.46
C ASP A 294 26.38 -16.74 -2.64
N GLN A 295 25.90 -15.59 -3.09
CA GLN A 295 26.47 -14.76 -4.14
C GLN A 295 26.96 -13.46 -3.50
N PRO A 296 28.15 -12.97 -3.91
CA PRO A 296 28.63 -11.66 -3.49
C PRO A 296 27.69 -10.54 -3.99
N GLU A 297 27.64 -9.43 -3.28
CA GLU A 297 26.69 -8.35 -3.56
C GLU A 297 27.17 -7.47 -4.71
N THR A 298 26.35 -7.23 -5.73
CA THR A 298 26.75 -6.35 -6.84
C THR A 298 26.62 -4.88 -6.47
N PHE A 299 27.53 -4.02 -6.93
CA PHE A 299 27.31 -2.58 -6.95
C PHE A 299 26.39 -2.19 -8.13
N GLU A 300 25.34 -1.42 -7.86
CA GLU A 300 24.39 -0.95 -8.88
C GLU A 300 24.09 0.56 -8.76
N GLY A 301 24.81 1.36 -9.56
CA GLY A 301 24.36 2.69 -10.01
C GLY A 301 23.47 2.59 -11.25
#